data_AF-A0A183J7Z2-F1
#
_entry.id   AF-A0A183J7Z2-F1
#
_cell.length_a   1.000
_cell.length_b   1.000
_cell.length_c   1.000
_cell.angle_alpha   90.00
_cell.angle_beta   90.00
_cell.angle_gamma   90.00
#
_symmetry.space_group_name_H-M   'P 1'
#
loop_
_entity.id
_entity.type
_entity.pdbx_description
1 polymer ?
#
loop_
_entity_poly.entity_id
_entity_poly.type
_entity_poly.pdbx_seq_one_letter_code
_entity_poly.pdbx_strand_id
1 'polypeptide(L)'
;MTTTDEDRRNDDEDTKKAPREPYHQWELKVGNCNISSLRRKEQGLVDEVTNYPLDIFGLSSTKRPGSGLLNLNGWKLFYSGVDITTRAQAGVARQNPTLSIE
;
A
#
# COMPACT_ATOMS: atom_id res chain seq x y z
N MET A 1 -63.15 39.63 -2.53
CA MET A 1 -62.21 39.59 -3.67
C MET A 1 -61.47 40.92 -3.68
N THR A 2 -60.24 40.93 -3.17
CA THR A 2 -59.32 42.08 -3.22
C THR A 2 -57.92 41.50 -3.40
N THR A 3 -57.32 41.75 -4.55
CA THR A 3 -55.97 41.33 -4.95
C THR A 3 -54.96 42.27 -4.31
N THR A 4 -53.90 41.73 -3.71
CA THR A 4 -52.72 42.53 -3.35
C THR A 4 -51.50 41.81 -3.88
N ASP A 5 -50.83 42.44 -4.84
CA ASP A 5 -49.46 42.15 -5.24
C ASP A 5 -48.52 42.40 -4.05
N GLU A 6 -47.71 41.40 -3.69
CA GLU A 6 -46.42 41.63 -3.04
C GLU A 6 -45.35 40.81 -3.76
N ASP A 7 -44.64 41.54 -4.61
CA ASP A 7 -43.24 41.40 -4.97
C ASP A 7 -42.40 40.67 -3.90
N ARG A 8 -41.65 39.64 -4.34
CA ARG A 8 -40.36 39.24 -3.77
C ARG A 8 -39.65 38.31 -4.76
N ARG A 9 -38.83 38.94 -5.60
CA ARG A 9 -37.64 38.42 -6.29
C ARG A 9 -37.17 37.07 -5.74
N ASN A 10 -37.26 36.03 -6.56
CA ASN A 10 -36.45 34.83 -6.34
C ASN A 10 -35.05 35.17 -6.83
N ASP A 11 -34.17 35.45 -5.87
CA ASP A 11 -32.75 35.58 -6.13
C ASP A 11 -32.25 34.26 -6.71
N ASP A 12 -31.89 34.28 -8.00
CA ASP A 12 -30.99 33.32 -8.62
C ASP A 12 -29.64 33.42 -7.90
N GLU A 13 -29.57 32.87 -6.68
CA GLU A 13 -28.31 32.64 -5.98
C GLU A 13 -27.66 31.44 -6.65
N ASP A 14 -27.08 31.71 -7.82
CA ASP A 14 -26.01 30.95 -8.47
C ASP A 14 -24.89 30.82 -7.44
N THR A 15 -25.07 29.87 -6.53
CA THR A 15 -24.10 29.48 -5.53
C THR A 15 -22.99 28.81 -6.32
N LYS A 16 -22.10 29.64 -6.86
CA LYS A 16 -20.84 29.25 -7.46
C LYS A 16 -20.05 28.51 -6.39
N LYS A 17 -20.28 27.20 -6.29
CA LYS A 17 -19.47 26.30 -5.49
C LYS A 17 -18.05 26.48 -5.97
N ALA A 18 -17.20 26.97 -5.06
CA ALA A 18 -15.77 27.09 -5.30
C ALA A 18 -15.23 25.77 -5.89
N PRO A 19 -14.29 25.83 -6.86
CA PRO A 19 -13.67 24.63 -7.39
C PRO A 19 -13.10 23.81 -6.23
N ARG A 20 -13.62 22.59 -6.03
CA ARG A 20 -13.06 21.69 -5.03
C ARG A 20 -11.64 21.35 -5.47
N GLU A 21 -10.67 21.49 -4.57
CA GLU A 21 -9.27 21.11 -4.87
C GLU A 21 -9.24 19.69 -5.47
N PRO A 22 -8.41 19.45 -6.50
CA PRO A 22 -8.29 18.12 -7.08
C PRO A 22 -7.84 17.16 -5.98
N TYR A 23 -8.66 16.15 -5.70
CA TYR A 23 -8.23 15.05 -4.84
C TYR A 23 -6.99 14.42 -5.48
N HIS A 24 -5.86 14.45 -4.77
CA HIS A 24 -4.69 13.67 -5.17
C HIS A 24 -5.07 12.19 -5.14
N GLN A 25 -5.35 11.64 -6.31
CA GLN A 25 -5.64 10.23 -6.47
C GLN A 25 -4.31 9.47 -6.47
N TRP A 26 -4.04 8.76 -5.38
CA TRP A 26 -2.91 7.84 -5.31
C TRP A 26 -3.32 6.45 -5.82
N GLU A 27 -2.44 5.82 -6.59
CA GLU A 27 -2.55 4.41 -6.98
C GLU A 27 -1.54 3.61 -6.15
N LEU A 28 -2.00 2.54 -5.50
CA LEU A 28 -1.14 1.63 -4.71
C LEU A 28 -1.21 0.23 -5.33
N LYS A 29 -0.08 -0.29 -5.77
CA LYS A 29 0.06 -1.60 -6.40
C LYS A 29 0.61 -2.61 -5.39
N VAL A 30 -0.23 -3.57 -5.02
CA VAL A 30 0.12 -4.60 -4.02
C VAL A 30 0.11 -5.98 -4.65
N GLY A 31 1.16 -6.76 -4.42
CA GLY A 31 1.24 -8.16 -4.83
C GLY A 31 1.44 -9.12 -3.67
N ASN A 32 1.20 -10.41 -3.91
CA ASN A 32 1.37 -11.51 -2.95
C ASN A 32 2.02 -12.71 -3.65
N CYS A 33 3.01 -13.34 -3.03
CA CYS A 33 3.59 -14.61 -3.47
C CYS A 33 3.78 -15.60 -2.30
N ASN A 34 3.46 -16.87 -2.56
CA ASN A 34 3.75 -17.97 -1.65
C ASN A 34 5.07 -18.63 -2.05
N ILE A 35 6.07 -18.57 -1.18
CA ILE A 35 7.41 -19.08 -1.47
C ILE A 35 7.68 -20.38 -0.71
N SER A 36 8.56 -21.22 -1.27
CA SER A 36 8.95 -22.48 -0.60
C SER A 36 9.81 -22.27 0.65
N SER A 37 10.63 -21.22 0.66
CA SER A 37 11.35 -20.67 1.82
C SER A 37 12.09 -19.40 1.41
N LEU A 38 12.35 -18.49 2.35
CA LEU A 38 13.18 -17.30 2.10
C LEU A 38 14.69 -17.60 2.15
N ARG A 39 15.11 -18.64 2.90
CA ARG A 39 16.53 -18.97 3.13
C ARG A 39 17.29 -19.16 1.81
N ARG A 40 18.36 -18.38 1.62
CA ARG A 40 19.27 -18.44 0.45
C ARG A 40 18.59 -18.13 -0.89
N LYS A 41 17.39 -17.55 -0.87
CA LYS A 41 16.62 -17.15 -2.07
C LYS A 41 16.30 -15.66 -2.06
N GLU A 42 16.86 -14.92 -1.12
CA GLU A 42 16.59 -13.50 -0.93
C GLU A 42 16.87 -12.70 -2.21
N GLN A 43 18.01 -12.94 -2.87
CA GLN A 43 18.37 -12.23 -4.10
C GLN A 43 17.45 -12.56 -5.28
N GLY A 44 17.18 -13.84 -5.54
CA GLY A 44 16.28 -14.23 -6.64
C GLY A 44 14.85 -13.70 -6.45
N LEU A 45 14.42 -13.52 -5.21
CA LEU A 45 13.13 -12.91 -4.90
C LEU A 45 13.13 -11.41 -5.18
N VAL A 46 14.23 -10.71 -4.91
CA VAL A 46 14.38 -9.30 -5.30
C VAL A 46 14.31 -9.17 -6.81
N ASP A 47 15.01 -10.04 -7.54
CA ASP A 47 15.01 -10.00 -8.99
C ASP A 47 13.60 -10.23 -9.55
N GLU A 48 12.84 -11.18 -9.00
CA GLU A 48 11.45 -11.43 -9.38
C GLU A 48 10.54 -10.22 -9.07
N VAL A 49 10.61 -9.68 -7.85
CA VAL A 49 9.76 -8.55 -7.41
C VAL A 49 10.10 -7.27 -8.17
N THR A 50 11.36 -7.05 -8.52
CA THR A 50 11.82 -5.86 -9.26
C THR A 50 11.27 -5.82 -10.69
N ASN A 51 10.89 -6.97 -11.25
CA ASN A 51 10.25 -7.01 -12.57
C ASN A 51 8.80 -6.53 -12.57
N TYR A 52 8.16 -6.39 -11.39
CA TYR A 52 6.79 -5.92 -11.27
C TYR A 52 6.76 -4.49 -10.71
N PRO A 53 5.95 -3.59 -11.27
CA PRO A 53 5.79 -2.23 -10.76
C PRO A 53 4.88 -2.23 -9.52
N LEU A 54 5.33 -2.86 -8.43
CA LEU A 54 4.59 -2.97 -7.18
C LEU A 54 5.17 -1.97 -6.17
N ASP A 55 4.30 -1.44 -5.32
CA ASP A 55 4.70 -0.59 -4.19
C ASP A 55 4.91 -1.44 -2.93
N ILE A 56 4.13 -2.52 -2.80
CA ILE A 56 4.19 -3.43 -1.67
C ILE A 56 4.11 -4.88 -2.15
N PHE A 57 5.01 -5.71 -1.65
CA PHE A 57 4.98 -7.16 -1.90
C PHE A 57 4.81 -7.94 -0.60
N GLY A 58 3.77 -8.77 -0.55
CA GLY A 58 3.50 -9.73 0.50
C GLY A 58 4.11 -11.09 0.20
N LEU A 59 4.90 -11.64 1.12
CA LEU A 59 5.38 -13.01 1.04
C LEU A 59 4.73 -13.87 2.10
N SER A 60 4.40 -15.11 1.76
CA SER A 60 3.96 -16.15 2.70
C SER A 60 4.91 -17.35 2.70
N SER A 61 4.82 -18.22 3.71
CA SER A 61 5.63 -19.44 3.83
C SER A 61 7.15 -19.21 3.81
N THR A 62 7.62 -18.09 4.37
CA THR A 62 9.06 -17.75 4.41
C THR A 62 9.91 -18.79 5.14
N LYS A 63 9.30 -19.60 6.03
CA LYS A 63 9.96 -20.60 6.89
C LYS A 63 11.16 -20.05 7.67
N ARG A 64 11.13 -18.74 7.92
CA ARG A 64 12.13 -18.03 8.71
C ARG A 64 11.61 -17.94 10.15
N PRO A 65 12.37 -18.36 11.16
CA PRO A 65 11.99 -18.18 12.55
C PRO A 65 12.19 -16.73 13.00
N GLY A 66 11.40 -16.31 14.01
CA GLY A 66 11.46 -14.99 14.62
C GLY A 66 11.00 -13.86 13.70
N SER A 67 11.09 -12.63 14.17
CA SER A 67 10.76 -11.42 13.41
C SER A 67 12.01 -10.59 13.12
N GLY A 68 11.96 -9.73 12.11
CA GLY A 68 13.06 -8.82 11.82
C GLY A 68 12.87 -8.00 10.56
N LEU A 69 13.94 -7.30 10.20
CA LEU A 69 14.07 -6.49 9.00
C LEU A 69 15.29 -6.96 8.21
N LEU A 70 15.16 -7.05 6.89
CA LEU A 70 16.27 -7.24 5.96
C LEU A 70 16.28 -6.10 4.96
N ASN A 71 17.48 -5.58 4.70
CA ASN A 71 17.72 -4.71 3.56
C ASN A 71 18.06 -5.59 2.37
N LEU A 72 17.23 -5.51 1.36
CA LEU A 72 17.39 -6.12 0.04
C LEU A 72 17.70 -4.98 -0.94
N ASN A 73 18.36 -5.23 -2.08
CA ASN A 73 18.77 -4.18 -3.02
C ASN A 73 17.61 -3.22 -3.38
N GLY A 74 17.55 -2.06 -2.72
CA GLY A 74 16.47 -1.08 -2.89
C GLY A 74 15.16 -1.37 -2.13
N TRP A 75 15.05 -2.48 -1.41
CA TRP A 75 13.82 -2.92 -0.73
C TRP A 75 14.03 -3.24 0.75
N LYS A 76 13.04 -2.93 1.59
CA LYS A 76 13.04 -3.29 3.02
C LYS A 76 12.05 -4.40 3.31
N LEU A 77 12.52 -5.60 3.62
CA LEU A 77 11.68 -6.73 3.97
C LEU A 77 11.48 -6.84 5.48
N PHE A 78 10.28 -6.50 5.94
CA PHE A 78 9.82 -6.80 7.30
C PHE A 78 9.27 -8.20 7.32
N TYR A 79 9.72 -9.07 8.23
CA TYR A 79 9.19 -10.43 8.35
C TYR A 79 8.76 -10.75 9.78
N SER A 80 7.73 -11.57 9.88
CA SER A 80 7.32 -12.24 11.11
C SER A 80 7.21 -13.72 10.83
N GLY A 81 8.10 -14.47 11.47
CA GLY A 81 8.14 -15.92 11.52
C GLY A 81 7.46 -16.48 12.74
N VAL A 82 7.41 -17.81 12.83
CA VAL A 82 7.07 -18.51 14.08
C VAL A 82 8.24 -18.47 15.07
N ASP A 83 7.95 -18.76 16.33
CA ASP A 83 8.96 -18.89 17.39
C ASP A 83 10.12 -19.81 16.97
N ILE A 84 11.34 -19.47 17.39
CA ILE A 84 12.57 -20.19 17.02
C ILE A 84 12.57 -21.66 17.47
N THR A 85 11.78 -21.98 18.50
CA THR A 85 11.60 -23.34 19.02
C THR A 85 10.57 -24.15 18.23
N THR A 86 9.80 -23.51 17.34
CA THR A 86 8.72 -24.15 16.57
C THR A 86 9.18 -24.41 15.13
N ARG A 87 8.93 -25.61 14.60
CA ARG A 87 9.21 -25.92 13.18
C ARG A 87 8.39 -25.01 12.28
N ALA A 88 9.05 -24.07 11.60
CA ALA A 88 8.39 -23.05 10.79
C ALA A 88 7.54 -23.62 9.66
N GLN A 89 6.22 -23.53 9.82
CA GLN A 89 5.23 -23.90 8.79
C GLN A 89 4.74 -22.70 7.97
N ALA A 90 4.81 -21.47 8.51
CA ALA A 90 4.40 -20.24 7.82
C ALA A 90 5.18 -19.01 8.32
N GLY A 91 5.21 -17.95 7.50
CA GLY A 91 5.76 -16.65 7.86
C GLY A 91 5.36 -15.60 6.83
N VAL A 92 5.08 -14.36 7.28
CA VAL A 92 4.62 -13.26 6.42
C VAL A 92 5.71 -12.21 6.33
N ALA A 93 5.89 -11.62 5.15
CA ALA A 93 6.80 -10.50 4.99
C ALA A 93 6.27 -9.41 4.05
N ARG A 94 6.64 -8.15 4.32
CA ARG A 94 6.22 -6.96 3.58
C ARG A 94 7.46 -6.20 3.08
N GLN A 95 7.48 -5.85 1.80
CA GLN A 95 8.54 -5.02 1.20
C GLN A 95 8.07 -3.60 0.87
N ASN A 96 8.91 -2.59 1.12
CA ASN A 96 8.74 -1.22 0.63
C ASN A 96 10.04 -0.74 -0.08
N PRO A 97 9.94 0.11 -1.12
CA PRO A 97 11.12 0.72 -1.74
C PRO A 97 11.88 1.62 -0.74
N THR A 98 13.20 1.65 -0.88
CA THR A 98 14.05 2.55 -0.11
C THR A 98 14.10 3.90 -0.82
N LEU A 99 13.48 4.92 -0.22
CA LEU A 99 13.64 6.30 -0.67
C LEU A 99 15.07 6.75 -0.37
N SER A 100 15.85 7.00 -1.42
CA SER A 100 17.09 7.77 -1.31
C SER A 100 16.70 9.22 -1.05
N ILE A 101 17.04 9.74 0.13
CA ILE A 101 17.00 11.18 0.39
C ILE A 101 18.39 11.68 -0.03
N GLU A 102 18.46 12.40 -1.15
CA GLU A 102 19.63 13.21 -1.51
C GLU A 102 19.75 14.44 -0.60
#